data_AF-A0A2N5XD77-F1
#
_entry.id   AF-A0A2N5XD77-F1
#
_cell.length_a   1.000
_cell.length_b   1.000
_cell.length_c   1.000
_cell.angle_alpha   90.00
_cell.angle_beta   90.00
_cell.angle_gamma   90.00
#
_symmetry.space_group_name_H-M   'P 1'
#
loop_
_entity.id
_entity.type
_entity.pdbx_description
1 polymer ?
#
loop_
_entity_poly.entity_id
_entity_poly.type
_entity_poly.pdbx_seq_one_letter_code
_entity_poly.pdbx_strand_id
1 'polypeptide(L)'
;MEGVSMRDIAGRVGIDVSSIHHHFATKESLYDACFARVFEAERAGLAPAVRGLTEAVRSGPDGSGVVEALRDLVDAFVDFLDDHPHTTFLWLRRWLDPTRHSPLDEAYALPIYHEIEQALLDAAGRGAVVEPTPHVTVRSLVWAAHGHVAALT
;
A
#
# COMPACT_ATOMS: atom_id res chain seq x y z
N MET A 1 12.70 10.03 -20.99
CA MET A 1 11.29 9.60 -20.99
C MET A 1 10.94 9.11 -22.40
N GLU A 2 11.44 7.96 -22.81
CA GLU A 2 10.88 7.23 -23.94
C GLU A 2 9.94 6.18 -23.34
N GLY A 3 8.66 6.52 -23.22
CA GLY A 3 7.70 5.67 -22.54
C GLY A 3 6.30 5.97 -23.03
N VAL A 4 5.61 4.93 -23.50
CA VAL A 4 4.20 4.82 -23.88
C VAL A 4 3.44 6.16 -23.93
N SER A 5 3.14 6.64 -25.12
CA SER A 5 2.34 7.86 -25.31
C SER A 5 0.85 7.60 -25.03
N MET A 6 0.06 8.66 -24.80
CA MET A 6 -1.40 8.55 -24.67
C MET A 6 -2.04 7.89 -25.90
N ARG A 7 -1.44 8.07 -27.08
CA ARG A 7 -1.87 7.42 -28.32
C ARG A 7 -1.60 5.92 -28.31
N ASP A 8 -0.47 5.48 -27.75
CA ASP A 8 -0.16 4.06 -27.61
C ASP A 8 -1.10 3.37 -26.62
N ILE A 9 -1.47 4.08 -25.54
CA ILE A 9 -2.49 3.61 -24.59
C ILE A 9 -3.83 3.46 -25.30
N ALA A 10 -4.32 4.52 -25.97
CA ALA A 10 -5.57 4.53 -26.72
C ALA A 10 -5.66 3.36 -27.71
N GLY A 11 -4.60 3.14 -28.48
CA GLY A 11 -4.51 2.02 -29.42
C GLY A 11 -4.62 0.65 -28.75
N ARG A 12 -4.07 0.46 -27.54
CA ARG A 12 -4.16 -0.80 -26.79
C ARG A 12 -5.54 -1.03 -26.15
N VAL A 13 -6.24 0.02 -25.73
CA VAL A 13 -7.60 -0.10 -25.17
C VAL A 13 -8.71 -0.06 -26.23
N GLY A 14 -8.37 0.23 -27.49
CA GLY A 14 -9.33 0.28 -28.59
C GLY A 14 -10.24 1.51 -28.56
N ILE A 15 -9.79 2.61 -27.96
CA ILE A 15 -10.55 3.86 -27.84
C ILE A 15 -9.84 5.00 -28.55
N ASP A 16 -10.59 6.05 -28.88
CA ASP A 16 -9.98 7.26 -29.45
C ASP A 16 -9.22 8.04 -28.37
N VAL A 17 -8.10 8.66 -28.76
CA VAL A 17 -7.27 9.44 -27.84
C VAL A 17 -8.02 10.67 -27.29
N SER A 18 -8.99 11.23 -28.03
CA SER A 18 -9.86 12.31 -27.56
C SER A 18 -10.73 11.86 -26.38
N SER A 19 -11.25 10.64 -26.42
CA SER A 19 -12.01 10.06 -25.30
C SER A 19 -11.14 9.93 -24.05
N ILE A 20 -9.86 9.56 -24.19
CA ILE A 20 -8.94 9.56 -23.05
C ILE A 20 -8.72 10.98 -22.54
N HIS A 21 -8.44 11.95 -23.42
CA HIS A 21 -8.21 13.34 -23.03
C HIS A 21 -9.44 13.99 -22.36
N HIS A 22 -10.64 13.54 -22.70
CA HIS A 22 -11.87 13.97 -22.04
C HIS A 22 -11.91 13.59 -20.55
N HIS A 23 -11.37 12.41 -20.19
CA HIS A 23 -11.30 11.94 -18.81
C HIS A 23 -9.98 12.34 -18.11
N PHE A 24 -8.89 12.41 -18.86
CA PHE A 24 -7.53 12.63 -18.36
C PHE A 24 -6.80 13.62 -19.27
N ALA A 25 -6.78 14.88 -18.87
CA ALA A 25 -6.16 15.95 -19.65
C ALA A 25 -4.68 15.67 -19.96
N THR A 26 -3.97 14.99 -19.05
CA THR A 26 -2.55 14.70 -19.18
C THR A 26 -2.23 13.23 -18.87
N LYS A 27 -1.04 12.78 -19.28
CA LYS A 27 -0.53 11.45 -18.92
C LYS A 27 -0.33 11.33 -17.41
N GLU A 28 0.02 12.44 -16.78
CA GLU A 28 0.17 12.59 -15.34
C GLU A 28 -1.17 12.35 -14.63
N SER A 29 -2.26 12.97 -15.09
CA SER A 29 -3.57 12.77 -14.44
C SER A 29 -4.10 11.34 -14.61
N LEU A 30 -3.79 10.68 -15.72
CA LEU A 30 -4.06 9.24 -15.90
C LEU A 30 -3.21 8.39 -14.94
N TYR A 31 -1.92 8.72 -14.79
CA TYR A 31 -1.02 8.03 -13.89
C TYR A 31 -1.47 8.14 -12.42
N ASP A 32 -1.86 9.35 -11.99
CA ASP A 32 -2.38 9.59 -10.64
C ASP A 32 -3.67 8.80 -10.38
N ALA A 33 -4.55 8.69 -11.38
CA ALA A 33 -5.76 7.87 -11.28
C ALA A 33 -5.47 6.36 -11.20
N CYS A 34 -4.47 5.88 -11.95
CA CYS A 34 -3.99 4.50 -11.82
C CYS A 34 -3.44 4.24 -10.41
N PHE A 35 -2.66 5.18 -9.85
CA PHE A 35 -2.14 5.10 -8.49
C PHE A 35 -3.25 5.06 -7.45
N ALA A 36 -4.20 5.99 -7.53
CA ALA A 36 -5.35 6.03 -6.63
C ALA A 36 -6.10 4.69 -6.60
N ARG A 37 -6.34 4.10 -7.79
CA ARG A 37 -7.03 2.82 -7.90
C ARG A 37 -6.26 1.65 -7.29
N VAL A 38 -4.94 1.64 -7.41
CA VAL A 38 -4.09 0.62 -6.77
C VAL A 38 -4.15 0.73 -5.26
N PHE A 39 -4.03 1.95 -4.74
CA PHE A 39 -4.13 2.20 -3.31
C PHE A 39 -5.50 1.88 -2.71
N GLU A 40 -6.57 2.19 -3.44
CA GLU A 40 -7.93 1.80 -3.04
C GLU A 40 -8.07 0.28 -2.93
N ALA A 41 -7.48 -0.47 -3.88
CA ALA A 41 -7.47 -1.92 -3.86
C ALA A 41 -6.65 -2.47 -2.68
N GLU A 42 -5.45 -1.94 -2.45
CA GLU A 42 -4.59 -2.31 -1.32
C GLU A 42 -5.29 -2.06 0.02
N ARG A 43 -5.83 -0.86 0.21
CA ARG A 43 -6.58 -0.50 1.41
C ARG A 43 -7.78 -1.42 1.61
N ALA A 44 -8.53 -1.73 0.55
CA ALA A 44 -9.67 -2.63 0.64
C ALA A 44 -9.24 -4.06 1.02
N GLY A 45 -8.14 -4.55 0.47
CA GLY A 45 -7.57 -5.87 0.77
C GLY A 45 -7.05 -5.99 2.20
N LEU A 46 -6.39 -4.95 2.71
CA LEU A 46 -5.78 -4.94 4.05
C LEU A 46 -6.76 -4.57 5.17
N ALA A 47 -7.83 -3.83 4.88
CA ALA A 47 -8.75 -3.33 5.89
C ALA A 47 -9.32 -4.40 6.84
N PRO A 48 -9.67 -5.64 6.40
CA PRO A 48 -10.07 -6.70 7.32
C PRO A 48 -8.98 -7.07 8.33
N ALA A 49 -7.74 -7.24 7.90
CA ALA A 49 -6.64 -7.64 8.77
C ALA A 49 -6.23 -6.52 9.74
N VAL A 50 -6.24 -5.26 9.28
CA VAL A 50 -5.99 -4.08 10.15
C VAL A 50 -7.07 -3.95 11.24
N ARG A 51 -8.34 -4.21 10.90
CA ARG A 51 -9.42 -4.28 11.90
C ARG A 51 -9.19 -5.41 12.90
N GLY A 52 -8.80 -6.60 12.41
CA GLY A 52 -8.48 -7.75 13.25
C GLY A 52 -7.36 -7.46 14.25
N LEU A 53 -6.28 -6.81 13.79
CA LEU A 53 -5.19 -6.35 14.65
C LEU A 53 -5.70 -5.39 15.73
N THR A 54 -6.48 -4.38 15.33
CA THR A 54 -7.03 -3.39 16.27
C THR A 54 -7.94 -4.04 17.31
N GLU A 55 -8.75 -5.01 16.92
CA GLU A 55 -9.61 -5.77 17.83
C GLU A 55 -8.82 -6.67 18.78
N ALA A 56 -7.79 -7.36 18.28
CA ALA A 56 -6.91 -8.18 19.09
C ALA A 56 -6.17 -7.36 20.16
N VAL A 57 -5.71 -6.16 19.81
CA VAL A 57 -5.06 -5.24 20.76
C VAL A 57 -6.03 -4.79 21.88
N ARG A 58 -7.31 -4.60 21.55
CA ARG A 58 -8.34 -4.21 22.53
C ARG A 58 -8.79 -5.37 23.41
N SER A 59 -8.69 -6.60 22.90
CA SER A 59 -9.19 -7.81 23.54
C SER A 59 -8.18 -8.39 24.54
N GLY A 60 -8.66 -8.73 25.74
CA GLY A 60 -7.87 -9.40 26.77
C GLY A 60 -6.88 -8.51 27.55
N PRO A 61 -6.49 -8.90 28.78
CA PRO A 61 -5.58 -8.15 29.63
C PRO A 61 -4.10 -8.27 29.23
N ASP A 62 -3.75 -9.20 28.36
CA ASP A 62 -2.37 -9.56 27.97
C ASP A 62 -2.09 -9.39 26.46
N GLY A 63 -3.07 -8.94 25.68
CA GLY A 63 -2.96 -8.88 24.22
C GLY A 63 -2.84 -10.25 23.57
N SER A 64 -3.42 -11.28 24.19
CA SER A 64 -3.60 -12.60 23.57
C SER A 64 -4.25 -12.45 22.19
N GLY A 65 -3.59 -12.99 21.16
CA GLY A 65 -4.02 -12.90 19.76
C GLY A 65 -3.38 -11.76 18.95
N VAL A 66 -2.68 -10.79 19.57
CA VAL A 66 -2.02 -9.70 18.82
C VAL A 66 -0.96 -10.23 17.85
N VAL A 67 -0.15 -11.19 18.29
CA VAL A 67 0.88 -11.81 17.44
C VAL A 67 0.27 -12.57 16.26
N GLU A 68 -0.89 -13.21 16.46
CA GLU A 68 -1.62 -13.90 15.39
C GLU A 68 -2.20 -12.88 14.40
N ALA A 69 -2.87 -11.84 14.88
CA ALA A 69 -3.40 -10.79 14.03
C ALA A 69 -2.31 -10.00 13.27
N LEU A 70 -1.10 -9.86 13.83
CA LEU A 70 0.05 -9.31 13.12
C LEU A 70 0.50 -10.23 11.97
N ARG A 71 0.48 -11.55 12.17
CA ARG A 71 0.79 -12.50 11.10
C ARG A 71 -0.26 -12.43 10.01
N ASP A 72 -1.54 -12.44 10.37
CA ASP A 72 -2.63 -12.32 9.40
C ASP A 72 -2.54 -11.03 8.57
N LEU A 73 -2.11 -9.91 9.19
CA LEU A 73 -1.85 -8.66 8.48
C LEU A 73 -0.68 -8.75 7.50
N VAL A 74 0.41 -9.40 7.91
CA VAL A 74 1.57 -9.63 7.02
C VAL A 74 1.17 -10.54 5.87
N ASP A 75 0.45 -11.63 6.13
CA ASP A 75 0.00 -12.58 5.13
C ASP A 75 -0.94 -11.90 4.14
N ALA A 76 -1.93 -11.13 4.61
CA ALA A 76 -2.82 -10.37 3.74
C ALA A 76 -2.08 -9.36 2.84
N PHE A 77 -0.98 -8.78 3.34
CA PHE A 77 -0.15 -7.87 2.55
C PHE A 77 0.69 -8.59 1.50
N VAL A 78 1.31 -9.71 1.85
CA VAL A 78 2.05 -10.53 0.89
C VAL A 78 1.11 -11.08 -0.19
N ASP A 79 -0.02 -11.66 0.21
CA ASP A 79 -1.05 -12.17 -0.71
C ASP A 79 -1.54 -11.07 -1.67
N PHE A 80 -1.76 -9.85 -1.17
CA PHE A 80 -2.15 -8.72 -2.02
C PHE A 80 -1.10 -8.40 -3.09
N LEU A 81 0.18 -8.41 -2.72
CA LEU A 81 1.27 -8.12 -3.65
C LEU A 81 1.47 -9.24 -4.67
N ASP A 82 1.25 -10.50 -4.27
CA ASP A 82 1.31 -11.66 -5.16
C ASP A 82 0.15 -11.66 -6.17
N ASP A 83 -1.07 -11.29 -5.76
CA ASP A 83 -2.22 -11.13 -6.64
C ASP A 83 -2.09 -9.91 -7.57
N HIS A 84 -1.35 -8.88 -7.14
CA HIS A 84 -1.21 -7.62 -7.85
C HIS A 84 0.27 -7.21 -8.06
N PRO A 85 1.11 -8.01 -8.75
CA PRO A 85 2.55 -7.78 -8.84
C PRO A 85 2.92 -6.47 -9.58
N HIS A 86 2.01 -5.97 -10.42
CA HIS A 86 2.15 -4.69 -11.11
C HIS A 86 2.17 -3.48 -10.14
N THR A 87 1.65 -3.64 -8.92
CA THR A 87 1.66 -2.59 -7.89
C THR A 87 3.08 -2.34 -7.38
N THR A 88 3.90 -3.38 -7.23
CA THR A 88 5.31 -3.28 -6.82
C THR A 88 6.12 -2.38 -7.76
N PHE A 89 5.88 -2.45 -9.07
CA PHE A 89 6.56 -1.57 -10.03
C PHE A 89 6.19 -0.08 -9.86
N LEU A 90 4.92 0.20 -9.57
CA LEU A 90 4.45 1.56 -9.27
C LEU A 90 5.09 2.06 -7.97
N TRP A 91 5.16 1.22 -6.94
CA TRP A 91 5.84 1.51 -5.67
C TRP A 91 7.33 1.80 -5.83
N LEU A 92 8.06 0.99 -6.59
CA LEU A 92 9.48 1.24 -6.89
C LEU A 92 9.67 2.58 -7.61
N ARG A 93 8.80 2.90 -8.56
CA ARG A 93 8.82 4.19 -9.27
C ARG A 93 8.51 5.36 -8.35
N ARG A 94 7.63 5.16 -7.35
CA ARG A 94 7.33 6.12 -6.28
C ARG A 94 8.59 6.45 -5.47
N TRP A 95 9.37 5.45 -5.09
CA TRP A 95 10.60 5.63 -4.31
C TRP A 95 11.74 6.32 -5.06
N LEU A 96 11.79 6.18 -6.39
CA LEU A 96 12.80 6.84 -7.21
C LEU A 96 12.55 8.35 -7.39
N ASP A 97 11.34 8.84 -7.10
CA ASP A 97 10.96 10.26 -7.20
C ASP A 97 10.11 10.71 -5.98
N PRO A 98 10.70 10.76 -4.77
CA PRO A 98 9.93 10.90 -3.53
C PRO A 98 9.24 12.27 -3.37
N THR A 99 9.79 13.34 -3.94
CA THR A 99 9.21 14.70 -3.82
C THR A 99 7.94 14.86 -4.62
N ARG A 100 7.83 14.16 -5.76
CA ARG A 100 6.64 14.20 -6.61
C ARG A 100 5.45 13.45 -6.01
N HIS A 101 5.70 12.41 -5.23
CA HIS A 101 4.64 11.52 -4.74
C HIS A 101 4.11 11.90 -3.35
N SER A 102 4.69 12.91 -2.65
CA SER A 102 4.24 13.34 -1.31
C SER A 102 2.71 13.52 -1.18
N PRO A 103 2.00 14.17 -2.13
CA PRO A 103 0.54 14.31 -2.01
C PRO A 103 -0.22 12.97 -2.11
N LEU A 104 0.30 12.03 -2.90
CA LEU A 104 -0.28 10.68 -3.03
C LEU A 104 0.00 9.85 -1.78
N ASP A 105 1.19 10.00 -1.19
CA ASP A 105 1.55 9.37 0.08
C ASP A 105 0.59 9.79 1.18
N GLU A 106 0.37 11.10 1.31
CA GLU A 106 -0.55 11.70 2.28
C GLU A 106 -1.99 11.23 2.09
N ALA A 107 -2.45 11.17 0.85
CA ALA A 107 -3.82 10.77 0.52
C ALA A 107 -4.07 9.28 0.76
N TYR A 108 -3.08 8.42 0.49
CA TYR A 108 -3.35 6.99 0.32
C TYR A 108 -2.50 6.05 1.18
N ALA A 109 -1.23 6.36 1.41
CA ALA A 109 -0.31 5.46 2.12
C ALA A 109 -0.24 5.76 3.62
N LEU A 110 -0.12 7.03 4.00
CA LEU A 110 0.01 7.43 5.39
C LEU A 110 -1.17 7.02 6.28
N PRO A 111 -2.44 7.07 5.83
CA PRO A 111 -3.56 6.71 6.70
C PRO A 111 -3.49 5.28 7.24
N ILE A 112 -3.18 4.29 6.38
CA ILE A 112 -3.09 2.90 6.81
C ILE A 112 -1.83 2.64 7.65
N TYR A 113 -0.70 3.28 7.31
CA TYR A 113 0.51 3.21 8.14
C TYR A 113 0.28 3.75 9.54
N HIS A 114 -0.35 4.91 9.67
CA HIS A 114 -0.68 5.47 10.98
C HIS A 114 -1.61 4.55 11.78
N GLU A 115 -2.60 3.91 11.15
CA GLU A 115 -3.50 2.97 11.84
C GLU A 115 -2.73 1.77 12.41
N ILE A 116 -1.83 1.17 11.63
CA ILE A 116 -1.00 0.05 12.08
C ILE A 116 0.01 0.50 13.15
N GLU A 117 0.65 1.66 12.96
CA GLU A 117 1.58 2.24 13.94
C GLU A 117 0.91 2.50 15.29
N GLN A 118 -0.32 3.02 15.30
CA GLN A 118 -1.09 3.20 16.54
C GLN A 118 -1.43 1.87 17.19
N ALA A 119 -1.86 0.87 16.42
CA ALA A 119 -2.14 -0.46 16.97
C ALA A 119 -0.90 -1.10 17.62
N LEU A 120 0.29 -0.94 17.01
CA LEU A 120 1.55 -1.40 17.58
C LEU A 120 1.92 -0.67 18.88
N LEU A 121 1.72 0.65 18.94
CA LEU A 121 1.93 1.44 20.16
C LEU A 121 1.00 1.01 21.29
N ASP A 122 -0.28 0.81 20.99
CA ASP A 122 -1.27 0.35 21.96
C ASP A 122 -0.93 -1.06 22.48
N ALA A 123 -0.50 -1.95 21.59
CA ALA A 123 -0.02 -3.29 21.95
C ALA A 123 1.22 -3.23 22.86
N ALA A 124 2.17 -2.36 22.56
CA ALA A 124 3.38 -2.16 23.37
C ALA A 124 3.05 -1.57 24.74
N GLY A 125 2.14 -0.59 24.81
CA GLY A 125 1.67 0.00 26.07
C GLY A 125 0.97 -1.00 26.99
N ARG A 126 0.44 -2.08 26.42
CA ARG A 126 -0.17 -3.22 27.13
C ARG A 126 0.81 -4.35 27.44
N GLY A 127 2.06 -4.27 26.98
CA GLY A 127 3.06 -5.32 27.16
C GLY A 127 2.85 -6.56 26.27
N ALA A 128 2.00 -6.47 25.24
CA ALA A 128 1.73 -7.58 24.32
C ALA A 128 2.87 -7.80 23.31
N VAL A 129 3.60 -6.72 22.99
CA VAL A 129 4.77 -6.72 22.09
C VAL A 129 5.84 -5.76 22.61
N VAL A 130 7.06 -5.89 22.11
CA VAL A 130 8.14 -4.94 22.34
C VAL A 130 8.37 -4.17 21.03
N GLU A 131 7.86 -2.94 20.96
CA GLU A 131 7.95 -2.10 19.75
C GLU A 131 8.35 -0.65 20.11
N PRO A 132 9.64 -0.29 19.99
CA PRO A 132 10.13 1.05 20.31
C PRO A 132 10.02 2.05 19.14
N THR A 133 9.86 1.58 17.91
CA THR A 133 9.96 2.39 16.68
C THR A 133 8.95 1.91 15.61
N PRO A 134 7.63 2.05 15.87
CA PRO A 134 6.58 1.48 15.00
C PRO A 134 6.67 1.95 13.55
N HIS A 135 7.01 3.22 13.33
CA HIS A 135 7.22 3.78 11.99
C HIS A 135 8.34 3.08 11.21
N VAL A 136 9.44 2.68 11.88
CA VAL A 136 10.53 1.93 11.24
C VAL A 136 10.07 0.50 10.95
N THR A 137 9.37 -0.13 11.89
CA THR A 137 8.88 -1.51 11.75
C THR A 137 7.93 -1.62 10.56
N VAL A 138 6.89 -0.78 10.50
CA VAL A 138 5.91 -0.77 9.41
C VAL A 138 6.60 -0.49 8.08
N ARG A 139 7.49 0.51 8.03
CA ARG A 139 8.18 0.85 6.80
C ARG A 139 9.09 -0.29 6.33
N SER A 140 9.85 -0.91 7.25
CA SER A 140 10.77 -2.01 6.93
C SER A 140 10.04 -3.23 6.37
N LEU A 141 8.86 -3.55 6.90
CA LEU A 141 8.01 -4.62 6.37
C LEU A 141 7.58 -4.33 4.93
N VAL A 142 7.13 -3.10 4.64
CA VAL A 142 6.77 -2.67 3.28
C VAL A 142 7.95 -2.83 2.32
N TRP A 143 9.15 -2.40 2.72
CA TRP A 143 10.36 -2.58 1.92
C TRP A 143 10.69 -4.05 1.69
N ALA A 144 10.61 -4.89 2.72
CA ALA A 144 10.91 -6.31 2.63
C ALA A 144 9.93 -7.05 1.70
N ALA A 145 8.62 -6.79 1.82
CA ALA A 145 7.59 -7.44 1.01
C ALA A 145 7.70 -7.06 -0.48
N HIS A 146 7.86 -5.76 -0.79
CA HIS A 146 8.08 -5.34 -2.18
C HIS A 146 9.41 -5.85 -2.74
N GLY A 147 10.47 -5.90 -1.92
CA GLY A 147 11.75 -6.49 -2.31
C GLY A 147 11.63 -7.97 -2.66
N HIS A 148 10.80 -8.72 -1.93
CA HIS A 148 10.51 -10.12 -2.22
C HIS A 148 9.85 -10.29 -3.59
N VAL A 149 8.75 -9.59 -3.85
CA VAL A 149 8.02 -9.67 -5.12
C VAL A 149 8.87 -9.21 -6.30
N ALA A 150 9.69 -8.17 -6.13
CA ALA A 150 10.62 -7.71 -7.16
C ALA A 150 11.70 -8.74 -7.51
N ALA A 151 12.03 -9.67 -6.60
CA ALA A 151 12.98 -10.74 -6.86
C ALA A 151 12.33 -11.97 -7.55
N LEU A 152 10.99 -12.06 -7.59
CA LEU A 152 10.24 -13.12 -8.25
C LEU A 152 9.99 -12.85 -9.75
N THR A 153 10.17 -11.60 -10.19
CA THR A 153 9.95 -11.13 -11.57
C THR A 153 11.23 -11.01 -12.37
#